data_AF-A0A958MLS3-F1
#
_entry.id   AF-A0A958MLS3-F1
#
_cell.length_a   1.000
_cell.length_b   1.000
_cell.length_c   1.000
_cell.angle_alpha   90.00
_cell.angle_beta   90.00
_cell.angle_gamma   90.00
#
_symmetry.space_group_name_H-M   'P 1'
#
loop_
_entity.id
_entity.type
_entity.pdbx_description
1 polymer ?
#
loop_
_entity_poly.entity_id
_entity_poly.type
_entity_poly.pdbx_seq_one_letter_code
_entity_poly.pdbx_strand_id
1 'polypeptide(L)'
;MKLNSLFLIICIVFASCKDDKKNDTMDSIDYSETELDITTSIYPESISNVFKAHGGLDTWSAMQTLKFTMLKESGDEITITDLQHRKSKIEMPEHTIGFDGEQVWLQNKDTTSYKGNPKFYYNLMFYFYAMPFVLADD
;
A
#
# COMPACT_ATOMS: atom_id res chain seq x y z
N MET A 1 31.22 -18.84 46.56
CA MET A 1 30.44 -19.34 45.40
C MET A 1 29.56 -18.29 44.71
N LYS A 2 29.25 -17.13 45.32
CA LYS A 2 28.42 -16.08 44.68
C LYS A 2 29.20 -15.11 43.76
N LEU A 3 30.52 -14.95 43.94
CA LEU A 3 31.33 -14.01 43.15
C LEU A 3 31.67 -14.55 41.75
N ASN A 4 31.98 -15.84 41.63
CA ASN A 4 32.24 -16.49 40.33
C ASN A 4 30.97 -16.59 39.47
N SER A 5 29.79 -16.70 40.11
CA SER A 5 28.51 -16.69 39.39
C SER A 5 28.15 -15.31 38.86
N LEU A 6 28.60 -14.24 39.53
CA LEU A 6 28.39 -12.85 39.07
C LEU A 6 29.27 -12.52 37.85
N PHE A 7 30.49 -13.07 37.82
CA PHE A 7 31.42 -12.90 36.70
C PHE A 7 30.91 -13.58 35.42
N LEU A 8 30.26 -14.76 35.57
CA LEU A 8 29.69 -15.50 34.44
C LEU A 8 28.49 -14.78 33.80
N ILE A 9 27.67 -14.10 34.60
CA ILE A 9 26.53 -13.29 34.12
C ILE A 9 27.02 -12.04 33.38
N ILE A 10 28.09 -11.40 33.88
CA ILE A 10 28.71 -10.24 33.23
C ILE A 10 29.28 -10.58 31.84
N CYS A 11 29.89 -11.75 31.67
CA CYS A 11 30.44 -12.17 30.37
C CYS A 11 29.37 -12.41 29.30
N ILE A 12 28.16 -12.83 29.67
CA ILE A 12 27.06 -13.10 28.72
C ILE A 12 26.48 -11.80 28.15
N VAL A 13 26.51 -10.70 28.91
CA VAL A 13 25.99 -9.39 28.45
C VAL A 13 26.91 -8.77 27.37
N PHE A 14 28.23 -8.97 27.46
CA PHE A 14 29.18 -8.45 26.47
C PHE A 14 29.26 -9.29 25.18
N ALA A 15 28.87 -10.57 25.22
CA ALA A 15 28.85 -11.42 24.02
C ALA A 15 27.65 -11.17 23.09
N SER A 16 26.65 -10.39 23.52
CA SER A 16 25.45 -10.09 22.72
C SER A 16 25.63 -8.90 21.76
N CYS A 17 26.76 -8.20 21.80
CA CYS A 17 27.10 -7.19 20.79
C CYS A 17 27.83 -7.86 19.62
N LYS A 18 27.09 -8.67 18.86
CA LYS A 18 27.47 -8.99 17.49
C LYS A 18 26.83 -7.92 16.61
N ASP A 19 27.58 -6.87 16.32
CA ASP A 19 27.26 -5.92 15.25
C ASP A 19 27.36 -6.67 13.91
N ASP A 20 26.37 -7.49 13.58
CA ASP A 20 26.10 -7.87 12.20
C ASP A 20 25.40 -6.69 11.51
N LYS A 21 26.09 -5.53 11.46
CA LYS A 21 25.75 -4.48 10.51
C LYS A 21 26.30 -4.90 9.17
N LYS A 22 25.53 -5.74 8.48
CA LYS A 22 25.54 -5.70 7.03
C LYS A 22 25.02 -4.30 6.66
N ASN A 23 25.95 -3.35 6.52
CA ASN A 23 25.69 -2.12 5.82
C ASN A 23 25.45 -2.50 4.35
N ASP A 24 24.29 -3.05 4.05
CA ASP A 24 23.64 -2.69 2.79
C ASP A 24 23.21 -1.24 2.99
N THR A 25 24.18 -0.32 2.86
CA THR A 25 23.85 1.07 2.56
C THR A 25 23.04 0.97 1.28
N MET A 26 21.73 1.11 1.39
CA MET A 26 20.92 1.40 0.23
C MET A 26 21.40 2.76 -0.24
N ASP A 27 22.26 2.77 -1.25
CA ASP A 27 22.70 4.00 -1.89
C ASP A 27 21.44 4.79 -2.20
N SER A 28 21.25 5.90 -1.48
CA SER A 28 20.18 6.83 -1.78
C SER A 28 20.51 7.40 -3.14
N ILE A 29 19.83 6.90 -4.17
CA ILE A 29 19.97 7.43 -5.52
C ILE A 29 19.51 8.89 -5.46
N ASP A 30 20.46 9.81 -5.57
CA ASP A 30 20.20 11.24 -5.66
C ASP A 30 19.73 11.54 -7.09
N TYR A 31 18.41 11.60 -7.26
CA TYR A 31 17.78 11.91 -8.55
C TYR A 31 17.82 13.39 -8.90
N SER A 32 18.45 14.27 -8.08
CA SER A 32 18.45 15.71 -8.35
C SER A 32 19.34 16.12 -9.53
N GLU A 33 20.30 15.27 -9.91
CA GLU A 33 21.26 15.54 -11.00
C GLU A 33 21.02 14.68 -12.26
N THR A 34 20.00 13.82 -12.27
CA THR A 34 19.73 12.95 -13.43
C THR A 34 18.92 13.72 -14.48
N GLU A 35 19.56 14.11 -15.59
CA GLU A 35 18.80 14.60 -16.75
C GLU A 35 17.97 13.46 -17.33
N LEU A 36 16.66 13.53 -17.12
CA LEU A 36 15.72 12.57 -17.65
C LEU A 36 15.63 12.76 -19.16
N ASP A 37 16.17 11.80 -19.92
CA ASP A 37 15.96 11.72 -21.36
C ASP A 37 14.51 11.32 -21.62
N ILE A 38 13.64 12.33 -21.78
CA ILE A 38 12.19 12.18 -22.04
C ILE A 38 11.99 11.79 -23.52
N THR A 39 12.64 10.74 -23.99
CA THR A 39 12.44 10.22 -25.34
C THR A 39 11.61 8.95 -25.27
N THR A 40 10.35 9.08 -25.70
CA THR A 40 9.29 8.05 -25.86
C THR A 40 8.69 7.39 -24.62
N SER A 41 9.32 7.45 -23.44
CA SER A 41 8.67 7.11 -22.16
C SER A 41 8.53 8.37 -21.32
N ILE A 42 7.31 8.68 -20.84
CA ILE A 42 7.04 9.78 -19.92
C ILE A 42 7.71 9.56 -18.55
N TYR A 43 8.18 8.34 -18.29
CA TYR A 43 8.73 7.90 -17.01
C TYR A 43 10.21 7.49 -17.14
N PRO A 44 11.05 7.77 -16.12
CA PRO A 44 12.43 7.27 -16.06
C PRO A 44 12.52 5.75 -16.28
N GLU A 45 13.67 5.27 -16.75
CA GLU A 45 13.86 3.84 -17.05
C GLU A 45 13.59 2.94 -15.83
N SER A 46 14.06 3.34 -14.64
CA SER A 46 13.85 2.61 -13.39
C SER A 46 12.37 2.40 -13.08
N ILE A 47 11.57 3.47 -13.19
CA ILE A 47 10.11 3.44 -12.98
C ILE A 47 9.41 2.62 -14.08
N SER A 48 9.84 2.80 -15.33
CA SER A 48 9.31 2.02 -16.46
C SER A 48 9.50 0.51 -16.27
N ASN A 49 10.64 0.10 -15.71
CA ASN A 49 10.92 -1.30 -15.40
C ASN A 49 10.04 -1.83 -14.26
N VAL A 50 9.73 -1.00 -13.25
CA VAL A 50 8.76 -1.36 -12.19
C VAL A 50 7.39 -1.63 -12.78
N PHE A 51 6.86 -0.76 -13.66
CA PHE A 51 5.57 -1.00 -14.31
C PHE A 51 5.57 -2.28 -15.13
N LYS A 52 6.60 -2.50 -15.96
CA LYS A 52 6.73 -3.72 -16.76
C LYS A 52 6.72 -4.98 -15.90
N ALA A 53 7.42 -4.99 -14.76
CA ALA A 53 7.47 -6.12 -13.85
C ALA A 53 6.10 -6.45 -13.21
N HIS A 54 5.21 -5.47 -13.09
CA HIS A 54 3.88 -5.65 -12.49
C HIS A 54 2.77 -5.92 -13.51
N GLY A 55 3.09 -6.00 -14.81
CA GLY A 55 2.14 -6.30 -15.89
C GLY A 55 2.01 -5.22 -16.97
N GLY A 56 2.69 -4.08 -16.81
CA GLY A 56 2.75 -3.00 -17.80
C GLY A 56 1.54 -2.06 -17.79
N LEU A 57 1.79 -0.82 -18.23
CA LEU A 57 0.77 0.25 -18.25
C LEU A 57 -0.35 -0.02 -19.28
N ASP A 58 -0.04 -0.64 -20.42
CA ASP A 58 -1.05 -0.97 -21.43
C ASP A 58 -2.10 -1.93 -20.87
N THR A 59 -1.66 -2.94 -20.11
CA THR A 59 -2.55 -3.89 -19.45
C THR A 59 -3.40 -3.18 -18.40
N TRP A 60 -2.79 -2.33 -17.57
CA TRP A 60 -3.49 -1.54 -16.56
C TRP A 60 -4.57 -0.65 -17.18
N SER A 61 -4.21 0.12 -18.21
CA SER A 61 -5.11 1.05 -18.93
C SER A 61 -6.31 0.33 -19.57
N ALA A 62 -6.12 -0.91 -20.02
CA ALA A 62 -7.20 -1.73 -20.58
C ALA A 62 -8.19 -2.25 -19.52
N MET A 63 -7.82 -2.28 -18.23
CA MET A 63 -8.69 -2.77 -17.17
C MET A 63 -9.85 -1.81 -16.90
N GLN A 64 -11.00 -2.38 -16.52
CA GLN A 64 -12.20 -1.60 -16.21
C GLN A 64 -12.43 -1.47 -14.70
N THR A 65 -12.02 -2.46 -13.91
CA THR A 65 -12.37 -2.53 -12.49
C THR A 65 -11.27 -3.25 -11.72
N LEU A 66 -10.92 -2.68 -10.57
CA LEU A 66 -10.14 -3.35 -9.54
C LEU A 66 -11.09 -3.83 -8.43
N LYS A 67 -11.09 -5.14 -8.18
CA LYS A 67 -11.88 -5.76 -7.11
C LYS A 67 -10.97 -6.58 -6.20
N PHE A 68 -11.09 -6.37 -4.90
CA PHE A 68 -10.40 -7.15 -3.89
C PHE A 68 -11.27 -7.35 -2.66
N THR A 69 -10.96 -8.39 -1.90
CA THR A 69 -11.62 -8.72 -0.63
C THR A 69 -10.59 -8.66 0.49
N MET A 70 -10.92 -7.97 1.57
CA MET A 70 -10.16 -7.97 2.82
C MET A 70 -10.93 -8.77 3.86
N LEU A 71 -10.32 -9.85 4.33
CA LEU A 71 -10.88 -10.67 5.40
C LEU A 71 -10.72 -9.92 6.73
N LYS A 72 -11.81 -9.78 7.49
CA LYS A 72 -11.83 -9.16 8.81
C LYS A 72 -12.65 -10.02 9.77
N GLU A 73 -12.37 -9.92 11.07
CA GLU A 73 -13.14 -10.65 12.09
C GLU A 73 -14.63 -10.28 12.09
N SER A 74 -14.94 -9.02 11.76
CA SER A 74 -16.32 -8.52 11.62
C SER A 74 -17.00 -8.95 10.31
N GLY A 75 -16.33 -9.76 9.49
CA GLY A 75 -16.75 -10.19 8.16
C GLY A 75 -16.08 -9.42 7.03
N ASP A 76 -16.16 -10.00 5.83
CA ASP A 76 -15.40 -9.57 4.66
C ASP A 76 -15.76 -8.15 4.21
N GLU A 77 -14.72 -7.40 3.83
CA GLU A 77 -14.84 -6.12 3.15
C GLU A 77 -14.48 -6.29 1.68
N ILE A 78 -15.45 -6.05 0.80
CA ILE A 78 -15.28 -6.17 -0.64
C ILE A 78 -15.20 -4.77 -1.24
N THR A 79 -14.05 -4.42 -1.80
CA THR A 79 -13.88 -3.15 -2.51
C THR A 79 -13.92 -3.39 -4.00
N ILE A 80 -14.70 -2.56 -4.70
CA ILE A 80 -14.81 -2.53 -6.15
C ILE A 80 -14.59 -1.08 -6.58
N THR A 81 -13.59 -0.85 -7.41
CA THR A 81 -13.27 0.48 -7.96
C THR A 81 -13.30 0.42 -9.48
N ASP A 82 -14.11 1.27 -10.09
CA ASP A 82 -14.04 1.57 -11.53
C ASP A 82 -12.73 2.32 -11.79
N LEU A 83 -11.85 1.76 -12.61
CA LEU A 83 -10.52 2.34 -12.84
C LEU A 83 -10.56 3.57 -13.74
N GLN A 84 -11.56 3.69 -14.60
CA GLN A 84 -11.69 4.78 -15.58
C GLN A 84 -12.31 6.03 -14.94
N HIS A 85 -13.32 5.85 -14.08
CA HIS A 85 -14.09 6.94 -13.50
C HIS A 85 -13.84 7.15 -12.01
N ARG A 86 -12.99 6.30 -11.40
CA ARG A 86 -12.66 6.30 -9.97
C ARG A 86 -13.85 6.17 -9.01
N LYS A 87 -15.00 5.73 -9.52
CA LYS A 87 -16.16 5.40 -8.70
C LYS A 87 -15.84 4.16 -7.88
N SER A 88 -16.24 4.13 -6.62
CA SER A 88 -15.96 3.00 -5.75
C SER A 88 -17.17 2.57 -4.94
N LYS A 89 -17.19 1.27 -4.60
CA LYS A 89 -18.12 0.68 -3.65
C LYS A 89 -17.36 -0.25 -2.72
N ILE A 90 -17.51 -0.03 -1.43
CA ILE A 90 -16.97 -0.88 -0.35
C ILE A 90 -18.16 -1.52 0.35
N GLU A 91 -18.29 -2.83 0.23
CA GLU A 91 -19.34 -3.62 0.86
C GLU A 91 -18.78 -4.30 2.10
N MET A 92 -19.39 -4.01 3.25
CA MET A 92 -19.15 -4.67 4.53
C MET A 92 -20.46 -5.33 4.99
N PRO A 93 -20.45 -6.20 6.02
CA PRO A 93 -21.68 -6.86 6.46
C PRO A 93 -22.79 -5.91 6.90
N GLU A 94 -22.46 -4.86 7.66
CA GLU A 94 -23.42 -3.93 8.25
C GLU A 94 -23.57 -2.62 7.46
N HIS A 95 -22.62 -2.32 6.56
CA HIS A 95 -22.55 -1.03 5.86
C HIS A 95 -22.10 -1.17 4.41
N THR A 96 -22.46 -0.18 3.61
CA THR A 96 -21.85 0.06 2.30
C THR A 96 -21.38 1.51 2.24
N ILE A 97 -20.13 1.72 1.87
CA ILE A 97 -19.59 3.04 1.52
C ILE A 97 -19.49 3.09 0.00
N GLY A 98 -19.85 4.21 -0.60
CA GLY A 98 -19.61 4.41 -2.02
C GLY A 98 -19.21 5.82 -2.36
N PHE A 99 -18.63 5.96 -3.54
CA PHE A 99 -18.29 7.22 -4.17
C PHE A 99 -18.78 7.16 -5.62
N ASP A 100 -19.67 8.08 -5.98
CA ASP A 100 -20.34 8.11 -7.28
C ASP A 100 -19.58 8.90 -8.37
N GLY A 101 -18.42 9.45 -8.02
CA GLY A 101 -17.61 10.33 -8.86
C GLY A 101 -17.65 11.79 -8.41
N GLU A 102 -18.61 12.15 -7.54
CA GLU A 102 -18.78 13.51 -7.03
C GLU A 102 -18.80 13.54 -5.50
N GLN A 103 -19.56 12.63 -4.89
CA GLN A 103 -19.78 12.60 -3.44
C GLN A 103 -19.65 11.21 -2.84
N VAL A 104 -19.12 11.19 -1.63
CA VAL A 104 -19.06 9.99 -0.80
C VAL A 104 -20.37 9.84 -0.05
N TRP A 105 -20.95 8.64 -0.09
CA TRP A 105 -22.16 8.27 0.61
C TRP A 105 -21.94 7.03 1.47
N LEU A 106 -22.76 6.90 2.51
CA LEU A 106 -22.76 5.77 3.44
C LEU A 106 -24.19 5.26 3.57
N GLN A 107 -24.35 3.95 3.42
CA GLN A 107 -25.60 3.23 3.62
C GLN A 107 -25.44 2.24 4.77
N ASN A 108 -26.27 2.34 5.80
CA ASN A 108 -26.39 1.30 6.81
C ASN A 108 -27.34 0.21 6.31
N LYS A 109 -26.96 -1.05 6.46
CA LYS A 109 -27.77 -2.21 6.09
C LYS A 109 -28.69 -2.66 7.23
N ASP A 110 -28.35 -2.24 8.45
CA ASP A 110 -29.09 -2.48 9.68
C ASP A 110 -29.09 -1.22 10.57
N THR A 111 -29.39 -1.40 11.86
CA THR A 111 -29.40 -0.33 12.86
C THR A 111 -28.02 0.01 13.42
N THR A 112 -26.99 -0.74 13.06
CA THR A 112 -25.63 -0.50 13.52
C THR A 112 -25.10 0.79 12.92
N SER A 113 -24.36 1.57 13.70
CA SER A 113 -23.76 2.82 13.24
C SER A 113 -22.33 2.58 12.78
N TYR A 114 -21.99 3.09 11.59
CA TYR A 114 -20.63 2.99 11.06
C TYR A 114 -19.63 3.70 11.97
N LYS A 115 -18.56 3.00 12.34
CA LYS A 115 -17.47 3.52 13.15
C LYS A 115 -16.30 3.91 12.25
N GLY A 116 -16.24 5.18 11.87
CA GLY A 116 -15.17 5.73 11.04
C GLY A 116 -15.61 6.97 10.26
N ASN A 117 -14.73 7.49 9.41
CA ASN A 117 -15.05 8.55 8.48
C ASN A 117 -15.14 7.99 7.05
N PRO A 118 -16.34 7.88 6.44
CA PRO A 118 -16.48 7.32 5.10
C PRO A 118 -15.76 8.19 4.06
N LYS A 119 -15.72 9.52 4.23
CA LYS A 119 -15.00 10.43 3.32
C LYS A 119 -13.48 10.22 3.33
N PHE A 120 -12.95 9.68 4.42
CA PHE A 120 -11.52 9.34 4.50
C PHE A 120 -11.26 7.93 3.96
N TYR A 121 -12.18 6.99 4.17
CA TYR A 121 -11.91 5.57 3.93
C TYR A 121 -12.21 5.10 2.49
N TYR A 122 -13.13 5.75 1.77
CA TYR A 122 -13.71 5.22 0.51
C TYR A 122 -12.72 4.87 -0.62
N ASN A 123 -11.52 5.46 -0.62
CA ASN A 123 -10.46 5.22 -1.59
C ASN A 123 -9.11 4.86 -0.94
N LEU A 124 -9.05 4.72 0.39
CA LEU A 124 -7.80 4.51 1.11
C LEU A 124 -7.10 3.22 0.65
N MET A 125 -7.82 2.11 0.65
CA MET A 125 -7.25 0.81 0.29
C MET A 125 -6.96 0.70 -1.21
N PHE A 126 -7.71 1.41 -2.05
CA PHE A 126 -7.45 1.47 -3.50
C PHE A 126 -6.02 1.90 -3.80
N TYR A 127 -5.50 2.94 -3.14
CA TYR A 127 -4.14 3.42 -3.40
C TYR A 127 -3.08 2.36 -3.13
N PHE A 128 -3.28 1.46 -2.15
CA PHE A 128 -2.30 0.40 -1.89
C PHE A 128 -2.41 -0.74 -2.90
N TYR A 129 -3.62 -1.13 -3.27
CA TYR A 129 -3.86 -2.24 -4.20
C TYR A 129 -3.62 -1.86 -5.67
N ALA A 130 -3.70 -0.57 -6.02
CA ALA A 130 -3.46 -0.05 -7.35
C ALA A 130 -1.97 0.32 -7.59
N MET A 131 -1.10 0.22 -6.58
CA MET A 131 0.33 0.40 -6.78
C MET A 131 0.91 -0.71 -7.68
N PRO A 132 1.90 -0.41 -8.52
CA PRO A 132 2.50 0.91 -8.71
C PRO A 132 1.70 1.83 -9.67
N PHE A 133 0.71 1.30 -10.38
CA PHE A 133 0.07 1.93 -11.52
C PHE A 133 -0.64 3.25 -11.22
N VAL A 134 -1.15 3.43 -9.99
CA VAL A 134 -1.77 4.70 -9.57
C VAL A 134 -0.82 5.91 -9.66
N LEU A 135 0.50 5.68 -9.69
CA LEU A 135 1.50 6.73 -9.89
C LEU A 135 1.61 7.20 -11.35
N ALA A 136 1.05 6.44 -12.28
CA ALA A 136 1.04 6.70 -13.71
C ALA A 136 -0.37 6.93 -14.27
N ASP A 137 -1.38 6.99 -13.40
CA ASP A 137 -2.74 7.36 -13.77
C ASP A 137 -2.87 8.89 -13.79
N ASP A 138 -3.51 9.41 -14.83
CA ASP A 138 -3.83 10.83 -15.02
C ASP A 138 -5.14 11.26 -14.31
#